data_AF-A0AAE1L419-F1
#
_entry.id   AF-A0AAE1L419-F1
#
_cell.length_a   1.000
_cell.length_b   1.000
_cell.length_c   1.000
_cell.angle_alpha   90.00
_cell.angle_beta   90.00
_cell.angle_gamma   90.00
#
_symmetry.space_group_name_H-M   'P 1'
#
loop_
_entity.id
_entity.type
_entity.pdbx_description
1 polymer ?
#
loop_
_entity_poly.entity_id
_entity_poly.type
_entity_poly.pdbx_seq_one_letter_code
_entity_poly.pdbx_strand_id
1 'polypeptide(L)'
;MLILAPVTSAISPFKMNSAKIAQCRRIVGMRDAGLTPSEISWELGISRTIVYKWLQRWDEEERLDDHPKEQLELEVTPRTVRKRLHEAGIHHRKEKLSERHREHRLRFTDEGLYADEVLDFWDREVWSDKKSFCSTSHSLLAQE
;
A
#
# COMPACT_ATOMS: atom_id res chain seq x y z
N MET A 1 -31.90 44.52 2.20
CA MET A 1 -31.33 43.60 3.19
C MET A 1 -31.32 42.20 2.58
N LEU A 2 -30.17 41.76 2.07
CA LEU A 2 -30.01 40.41 1.51
C LEU A 2 -29.45 39.51 2.60
N ILE A 3 -30.23 38.48 2.96
CA ILE A 3 -29.84 37.44 3.91
C ILE A 3 -28.86 36.53 3.17
N LEU A 4 -27.58 36.57 3.55
CA LEU A 4 -26.59 35.59 3.11
C LEU A 4 -26.88 34.27 3.83
N ALA A 5 -27.40 33.28 3.09
CA ALA A 5 -27.39 31.90 3.55
C ALA A 5 -25.95 31.36 3.46
N PRO A 6 -25.42 30.70 4.49
CA PRO A 6 -24.13 30.04 4.38
C PRO A 6 -24.22 28.86 3.43
N VAL A 7 -23.32 28.81 2.45
CA VAL A 7 -23.05 27.62 1.64
C VAL A 7 -22.54 26.54 2.59
N THR A 8 -23.43 25.65 3.02
CA THR A 8 -23.05 24.40 3.66
C THR A 8 -22.60 23.45 2.56
N SER A 9 -21.31 23.52 2.19
CA SER A 9 -20.72 22.41 1.45
C SER A 9 -20.72 21.20 2.37
N ALA A 10 -21.62 20.26 2.11
CA ALA A 10 -21.61 18.95 2.73
C ALA A 10 -20.29 18.25 2.33
N ILE A 11 -19.29 18.32 3.20
CA ILE A 11 -18.12 17.45 3.13
C ILE A 11 -18.67 16.04 3.41
N SER A 12 -18.75 15.22 2.37
CA SER A 12 -19.10 13.81 2.52
C SER A 12 -18.12 13.16 3.49
N PRO A 13 -18.55 12.53 4.59
CA PRO A 13 -17.64 11.85 5.50
C PRO A 13 -17.14 10.59 4.80
N PHE A 14 -15.89 10.63 4.35
CA PHE A 14 -15.16 9.50 3.81
C PHE A 14 -15.30 8.32 4.78
N LYS A 15 -16.02 7.27 4.38
CA LYS A 15 -16.30 6.13 5.27
C LYS A 15 -15.08 5.22 5.29
N MET A 16 -14.07 5.62 6.07
CA MET A 16 -12.89 4.80 6.35
C MET A 16 -13.33 3.47 6.97
N ASN A 17 -12.57 2.40 6.69
CA ASN A 17 -12.82 1.11 7.32
C ASN A 17 -12.42 1.19 8.80
N SER A 18 -13.40 1.36 9.69
CA SER A 18 -13.23 1.64 11.12
C SER A 18 -12.32 0.63 11.84
N ALA A 19 -12.37 -0.64 11.43
CA ALA A 19 -11.54 -1.70 11.98
C ALA A 19 -10.05 -1.51 11.65
N LYS A 20 -9.74 -1.01 10.45
CA LYS A 20 -8.37 -0.82 9.98
C LYS A 20 -7.69 0.32 10.75
N ILE A 21 -8.39 1.45 10.93
CA ILE A 21 -7.89 2.59 11.71
C ILE A 21 -7.62 2.18 13.17
N ALA A 22 -8.54 1.41 13.77
CA ALA A 22 -8.38 0.93 15.14
C ALA A 22 -7.14 0.03 15.30
N GLN A 23 -6.86 -0.82 14.31
CA GLN A 23 -5.66 -1.67 14.31
C GLN A 23 -4.38 -0.82 14.23
N CYS A 24 -4.34 0.20 13.36
CA CYS A 24 -3.19 1.09 13.25
C CYS A 24 -2.94 1.86 14.55
N ARG A 25 -4.00 2.43 15.15
CA ARG A 25 -3.89 3.17 16.41
C ARG A 25 -3.31 2.31 17.54
N ARG A 26 -3.70 1.03 17.61
CA ARG A 26 -3.10 0.07 18.56
C ARG A 26 -1.61 -0.17 18.28
N ILE A 27 -1.24 -0.36 17.02
CA ILE A 27 0.17 -0.60 16.63
C ILE A 27 1.05 0.60 16.98
N VAL A 28 0.60 1.82 16.62
CA VAL A 28 1.32 3.07 16.92
C VAL A 28 1.40 3.29 18.44
N GLY A 29 0.30 3.15 19.16
CA GLY A 29 0.30 3.31 20.62
C GLY A 29 1.20 2.33 21.36
N MET A 30 1.34 1.09 20.88
CA MET A 30 2.29 0.12 21.44
C MET A 30 3.76 0.48 21.10
N ARG A 31 4.01 1.08 19.93
CA ARG A 31 5.33 1.58 19.56
C ARG A 31 5.76 2.76 20.42
N ASP A 32 4.85 3.70 20.68
CA ASP A 32 5.09 4.85 21.55
C ASP A 32 5.33 4.42 23.01
N ALA A 33 4.73 3.30 23.43
CA ALA A 33 5.01 2.65 24.71
C ALA A 33 6.37 1.92 24.75
N GLY A 34 7.15 1.94 23.66
CA GLY A 34 8.50 1.38 23.59
C GLY A 34 8.57 -0.09 23.17
N LEU A 35 7.46 -0.72 22.79
CA LEU A 35 7.49 -2.12 22.36
C LEU A 35 8.17 -2.26 20.99
N THR A 36 8.89 -3.37 20.83
CA THR A 36 9.50 -3.74 19.56
C THR A 36 8.45 -4.27 18.58
N PRO A 37 8.65 -4.13 17.26
CA PRO A 37 7.70 -4.65 16.26
C PRO A 37 7.43 -6.16 16.37
N SER A 38 8.37 -6.92 16.95
CA SER A 38 8.21 -8.35 17.23
C SER A 38 7.25 -8.60 18.38
N GLU A 39 7.33 -7.82 19.46
CA GLU A 39 6.42 -7.91 20.61
C GLU A 39 5.01 -7.47 20.22
N ILE A 40 4.89 -6.37 19.46
CA ILE A 40 3.60 -5.90 18.92
C ILE A 40 2.94 -6.96 18.04
N SER A 41 3.73 -7.69 17.26
CA SER A 41 3.25 -8.79 16.42
C SER A 41 2.70 -9.95 17.24
N TRP A 42 3.43 -10.37 18.29
CA TRP A 42 2.98 -11.42 19.20
C TRP A 42 1.72 -11.01 19.96
N GLU A 43 1.70 -9.79 20.51
CA GLU A 43 0.62 -9.25 21.33
C GLU A 43 -0.70 -9.12 20.54
N LEU A 44 -0.62 -8.68 19.28
CA LEU A 44 -1.80 -8.48 18.44
C LEU A 44 -2.17 -9.70 17.59
N GLY A 45 -1.33 -10.73 17.54
CA GLY A 45 -1.52 -11.87 16.64
C GLY A 45 -1.46 -11.49 15.15
N ILE A 46 -0.77 -10.39 14.83
CA ILE A 46 -0.65 -9.84 13.47
C ILE A 46 0.76 -10.12 12.96
N SER A 47 0.92 -10.42 11.67
CA SER A 47 2.27 -10.62 11.10
C SER A 47 3.18 -9.40 11.31
N ARG A 48 4.45 -9.64 11.68
CA ARG A 48 5.49 -8.61 11.78
C ARG A 48 5.55 -7.70 10.55
N THR A 49 5.32 -8.25 9.35
CA THR A 49 5.27 -7.50 8.09
C THR A 49 4.20 -6.41 8.07
N ILE A 50 3.01 -6.69 8.63
CA ILE A 50 1.92 -5.71 8.72
C ILE A 50 2.28 -4.64 9.75
N VAL A 51 2.88 -5.03 10.88
CA VAL A 51 3.38 -4.09 11.89
C VAL A 51 4.41 -3.13 11.28
N TYR A 52 5.43 -3.65 10.58
CA TYR A 52 6.42 -2.84 9.88
C TYR A 52 5.80 -1.91 8.84
N LYS A 53 4.87 -2.40 8.02
CA LYS A 53 4.17 -1.56 7.04
C LYS A 53 3.38 -0.43 7.68
N TRP A 54 2.76 -0.67 8.84
CA TRP A 54 2.03 0.38 9.54
C TRP A 54 2.94 1.41 10.18
N LEU A 55 4.03 0.97 10.82
CA LEU A 55 5.01 1.86 11.42
C LEU A 55 5.73 2.69 10.35
N GLN A 56 6.18 2.06 9.27
CA GLN A 56 6.78 2.77 8.14
C GLN A 56 5.85 3.83 7.56
N ARG A 57 4.57 3.49 7.36
CA ARG A 57 3.57 4.46 6.88
C ARG A 57 3.32 5.59 7.88
N TRP A 58 3.36 5.29 9.18
CA TRP A 58 3.23 6.30 10.23
C TRP A 58 4.44 7.24 10.27
N ASP A 59 5.66 6.71 10.15
CA ASP A 59 6.91 7.49 10.09
C ASP A 59 6.99 8.35 8.82
N GLU A 60 6.39 7.91 7.70
CA GLU A 60 6.40 8.62 6.41
C GLU A 60 5.28 9.66 6.27
N GLU A 61 4.08 9.40 6.80
CA GLU A 61 2.88 10.19 6.49
C GLU A 61 2.23 10.86 7.73
N GLU A 62 2.58 10.45 8.96
CA GLU A 62 1.93 10.86 10.23
C GLU A 62 0.39 10.87 10.19
N ARG A 63 -0.20 10.10 9.27
CA ARG A 63 -1.62 10.13 8.94
C ARG A 63 -2.18 8.73 8.85
N LEU A 64 -3.31 8.50 9.53
CA LEU A 64 -3.97 7.18 9.63
C LEU A 64 -5.07 7.00 8.58
N ASP A 65 -4.92 7.64 7.44
CA ASP A 65 -5.96 7.63 6.41
C ASP A 65 -5.60 6.63 5.32
N ASP A 66 -6.60 5.87 4.87
CA ASP A 66 -6.49 5.25 3.56
C ASP A 66 -6.34 6.40 2.56
N HIS A 67 -5.36 6.32 1.65
CA HIS A 67 -5.31 7.28 0.54
C HIS A 67 -6.71 7.34 -0.05
N PRO A 68 -7.30 8.55 -0.13
CA PRO A 68 -8.57 8.67 -0.80
C PRO A 68 -8.33 8.19 -2.22
N LYS A 69 -8.84 7.00 -2.55
CA LYS A 69 -9.13 6.71 -3.94
C LYS A 69 -10.20 7.72 -4.27
N GLU A 70 -9.81 8.80 -4.91
CA GLU A 70 -10.72 9.81 -5.41
C GLU A 70 -11.71 9.07 -6.32
N GLN A 71 -12.86 8.73 -5.74
CA GLN A 71 -13.91 8.08 -6.50
C GLN A 71 -14.53 9.22 -7.27
N LEU A 72 -14.23 9.27 -8.57
CA LEU A 72 -14.97 10.11 -9.49
C LEU A 72 -16.45 9.74 -9.30
N GLU A 73 -17.26 10.70 -8.85
CA GLU A 73 -18.72 10.57 -8.74
C GLU A 73 -19.31 10.51 -10.15
N LEU A 74 -19.16 9.35 -10.78
CA LEU A 74 -19.67 9.09 -12.10
C LEU A 74 -20.97 8.31 -11.97
N GLU A 75 -22.04 8.79 -12.62
CA GLU A 75 -23.30 8.06 -12.79
C GLU A 75 -23.17 6.86 -13.76
N VAL A 76 -22.01 6.21 -13.78
CA VAL A 76 -21.75 5.04 -14.60
C VAL A 76 -21.07 3.97 -13.79
N THR A 77 -21.43 2.72 -14.09
CA THR A 77 -20.81 1.59 -13.40
C THR A 77 -19.30 1.55 -13.67
N PRO A 78 -18.48 1.10 -12.70
CA PRO A 78 -17.03 0.96 -12.89
C PRO A 78 -16.65 0.10 -14.11
N ARG A 79 -17.51 -0.84 -14.50
CA ARG A 79 -17.34 -1.66 -15.70
C ARG A 79 -17.37 -0.82 -16.97
N THR A 80 -18.31 0.12 -17.07
CA THR A 80 -18.41 1.06 -18.17
C THR A 80 -17.17 1.95 -18.25
N VAL A 81 -16.71 2.46 -17.10
CA VAL A 81 -15.48 3.27 -17.01
C VAL A 81 -14.27 2.50 -17.52
N ARG A 82 -14.05 1.27 -17.06
CA ARG A 82 -12.92 0.43 -17.51
C ARG A 82 -12.96 0.15 -19.01
N LYS A 83 -14.15 -0.13 -19.57
CA LYS A 83 -14.31 -0.35 -21.01
C LYS A 83 -13.92 0.90 -21.79
N ARG A 84 -14.39 2.08 -21.37
CA ARG A 84 -14.06 3.36 -22.01
C ARG A 84 -12.59 3.72 -21.89
N LEU A 85 -11.98 3.51 -20.72
CA LEU A 85 -10.53 3.72 -20.52
C LEU A 85 -9.70 2.81 -21.43
N HIS A 86 -10.12 1.56 -21.61
CA HIS A 86 -9.47 0.64 -22.54
C HIS A 86 -9.65 1.07 -24.01
N GLU A 87 -10.85 1.47 -24.41
CA GLU A 87 -11.11 2.02 -25.76
C GLU A 87 -10.28 3.27 -26.03
N ALA A 88 -10.03 4.08 -25.00
CA ALA A 88 -9.17 5.26 -25.05
C ALA A 88 -7.65 4.93 -24.96
N GLY A 89 -7.27 3.66 -24.85
CA GLY A 89 -5.87 3.23 -24.72
C GLY A 89 -5.20 3.64 -23.39
N ILE A 90 -6.00 4.07 -22.41
CA ILE A 90 -5.51 4.46 -21.08
C ILE A 90 -5.37 3.19 -20.25
N HIS A 91 -4.17 2.61 -20.30
CA HIS A 91 -3.76 1.50 -19.43
C HIS A 91 -2.99 2.05 -18.25
N HIS A 92 -3.17 1.48 -17.05
CA HIS A 92 -2.22 1.74 -15.98
C HIS A 92 -0.85 1.22 -16.46
N ARG A 93 0.12 2.11 -16.64
CA ARG A 93 1.52 1.71 -16.74
C ARG A 93 2.10 1.77 -15.33
N LYS A 94 3.02 0.87 -15.01
CA LYS A 94 3.73 0.92 -13.73
C LYS A 94 4.29 2.32 -13.55
N GLU A 95 4.19 2.83 -12.33
CA GLU A 95 4.60 4.18 -11.95
C GLU A 95 6.02 4.44 -12.44
N LYS A 96 6.25 5.64 -12.99
CA LYS A 96 7.58 6.02 -13.46
C LYS A 96 8.51 5.97 -12.26
N LEU A 97 9.68 5.36 -12.45
CA LEU A 97 10.68 5.23 -11.41
C LEU A 97 11.02 6.63 -10.84
N SER A 98 10.78 6.84 -9.55
CA SER A 98 11.22 8.06 -8.85
C SER A 98 12.74 8.24 -8.97
N GLU A 99 13.20 9.48 -8.92
CA GLU A 99 14.62 9.83 -8.97
C GLU A 99 15.43 9.09 -7.89
N ARG A 100 14.90 9.01 -6.66
CA ARG A 100 15.51 8.22 -5.57
C ARG A 100 15.66 6.73 -5.92
N HIS A 101 14.67 6.15 -6.58
CA HIS A 101 14.72 4.75 -7.01
C HIS A 101 15.70 4.54 -8.16
N ARG A 102 15.91 5.56 -8.99
CA ARG A 102 16.93 5.55 -10.05
C ARG A 102 18.32 5.58 -9.43
N GLU A 103 18.56 6.48 -8.48
CA GLU A 103 19.82 6.59 -7.74
C GLU A 103 20.16 5.30 -7.00
N HIS A 104 19.21 4.71 -6.28
CA HIS A 104 19.45 3.44 -5.58
C HIS A 104 19.83 2.30 -6.53
N ARG A 105 19.24 2.25 -7.73
CA ARG A 105 19.59 1.24 -8.73
C ARG A 105 20.96 1.49 -9.34
N LEU A 106 21.30 2.75 -9.61
CA LEU A 106 22.63 3.12 -10.09
C LEU A 106 23.69 2.78 -9.02
N ARG A 107 23.46 3.18 -7.77
CA ARG A 107 24.34 2.84 -6.65
C ARG A 107 24.52 1.33 -6.48
N PHE A 108 23.44 0.56 -6.51
CA PHE A 108 23.51 -0.92 -6.45
C PHE A 108 24.31 -1.51 -7.62
N THR A 109 24.18 -0.92 -8.82
CA THR A 109 24.94 -1.37 -9.99
C THR A 109 26.41 -1.02 -9.85
N ASP A 110 26.73 0.19 -9.41
CA ASP A 110 28.11 0.62 -9.17
C ASP A 110 28.78 -0.24 -8.09
N GLU A 111 28.08 -0.50 -6.98
CA GLU A 111 28.56 -1.38 -5.89
C GLU A 111 28.73 -2.83 -6.35
N GLY A 112 27.82 -3.35 -7.18
CA GLY A 112 27.89 -4.72 -7.73
C GLY A 112 28.93 -4.91 -8.83
N LEU A 113 29.23 -3.87 -9.62
CA LEU A 113 30.26 -3.89 -10.66
C LEU A 113 31.67 -4.06 -10.08
N TYR A 114 31.93 -3.55 -8.87
CA TYR A 114 33.19 -3.83 -8.14
C TYR A 114 33.29 -5.28 -7.65
N ALA A 115 32.15 -5.98 -7.53
CA ALA A 115 32.13 -7.39 -7.13
C ALA A 115 32.38 -8.34 -8.32
N ASP A 116 32.10 -7.91 -9.55
CA ASP A 116 32.38 -8.66 -10.79
C ASP A 116 33.88 -8.81 -11.11
N GLU A 117 34.73 -7.90 -10.62
CA GLU A 117 36.20 -7.98 -10.80
C GLU A 117 36.81 -9.16 -10.02
N VAL A 118 36.09 -9.69 -9.03
CA VAL A 118 36.43 -10.93 -8.34
C VAL A 118 35.66 -12.06 -9.03
N LEU A 119 36.33 -12.71 -9.99
CA LEU A 119 35.88 -14.00 -10.56
C LEU A 119 35.33 -14.88 -9.43
N ASP A 120 34.06 -15.27 -9.53
CA ASP A 120 33.32 -16.15 -8.60
C ASP A 120 32.44 -15.48 -7.52
N PHE A 121 32.17 -14.17 -7.59
CA PHE A 121 31.23 -13.52 -6.65
C PHE A 121 29.80 -14.10 -6.72
N TRP A 122 29.25 -14.23 -7.93
CA TRP A 122 27.87 -14.68 -8.14
C TRP A 122 27.61 -16.13 -7.74
N ASP A 123 28.64 -16.98 -7.74
CA ASP A 123 28.51 -18.38 -7.31
C ASP A 123 28.26 -18.52 -5.80
N ARG A 124 28.46 -17.44 -5.03
CA ARG A 124 28.25 -17.39 -3.58
C ARG A 124 26.93 -16.72 -3.19
N GLU A 125 26.22 -16.12 -4.14
CA GLU A 125 24.98 -15.40 -3.87
C GLU A 125 23.74 -16.24 -4.20
N VAL A 126 22.85 -16.40 -3.22
CA VAL A 126 21.56 -17.07 -3.40
C VAL A 126 20.44 -16.05 -3.36
N TRP A 127 19.75 -15.92 -4.49
CA TRP A 127 18.61 -15.03 -4.65
C TRP A 127 17.34 -15.73 -4.21
N SER A 128 16.56 -15.11 -3.32
CA SER A 128 15.24 -15.60 -2.92
C SER A 128 14.19 -14.50 -3.09
N ASP A 129 13.07 -14.87 -3.70
CA ASP A 129 11.89 -14.01 -3.81
C ASP A 129 10.68 -14.71 -3.19
N LYS A 130 9.78 -13.93 -2.59
CA LYS A 130 8.53 -14.42 -2.01
C LYS A 130 7.39 -14.11 -2.95
N LYS A 131 6.96 -15.14 -3.67
CA LYS A 131 5.75 -15.09 -4.48
C LYS A 131 4.54 -15.53 -3.66
N SER A 132 3.57 -14.63 -3.50
CA SER A 132 2.29 -14.97 -2.89
C SER A 132 1.33 -15.49 -3.97
N PHE A 133 0.72 -16.64 -3.72
CA PHE A 133 -0.35 -17.18 -4.54
C PHE A 133 -1.67 -17.15 -3.74
N CYS A 134 -2.75 -16.74 -4.39
CA CYS A 134 -4.10 -16.81 -3.82
C CYS A 134 -4.94 -17.72 -4.72
N SER A 135 -5.43 -18.84 -4.18
CA SER A 135 -6.43 -19.65 -4.87
C SER A 135 -7.81 -19.05 -4.61
N THR A 136 -8.49 -18.59 -5.67
CA THR A 136 -9.91 -18.23 -5.59
C THR A 136 -10.74 -19.52 -5.60
N SER A 137 -10.91 -20.16 -4.45
CA SER A 137 -11.90 -21.23 -4.32
C SER A 137 -13.28 -20.59 -4.17
N HIS A 138 -14.00 -20.52 -5.29
CA HIS A 138 -15.41 -20.17 -5.36
C HIS A 138 -16.20 -21.32 -4.70
N SER A 139 -16.49 -21.21 -3.41
CA SER A 139 -17.40 -22.13 -2.72
C SER A 139 -18.85 -21.77 -3.09
N LEU A 140 -19.32 -22.25 -4.23
CA LEU A 140 -20.74 -22.29 -4.61
C LEU A 140 -21.05 -23.63 -5.26
N LEU A 141 -21.05 -24.71 -4.49
CA LEU A 141 -21.73 -25.99 -4.75
C LEU A 141 -21.88 -26.65 -3.35
N ALA A 142 -23.01 -27.14 -2.86
CA ALA A 142 -24.37 -27.26 -3.34
C ALA A 142 -25.26 -27.33 -2.07
N GLN A 143 -26.46 -26.76 -2.11
CA GLN A 143 -27.52 -27.15 -1.19
C GLN A 143 -28.13 -28.43 -1.77
N GLU A 144 -28.01 -29.55 -1.05
CA GLU A 144 -28.92 -30.69 -1.17
C GLU A 144 -29.96 -30.63 -0.06
#